data_AF-A0A2E5MAQ1-F1
#
_entry.id   AF-A0A2E5MAQ1-F1
#
_cell.length_a   1.000
_cell.length_b   1.000
_cell.length_c   1.000
_cell.angle_alpha   90.00
_cell.angle_beta   90.00
_cell.angle_gamma   90.00
#
_symmetry.space_group_name_H-M   'P 1'
#
loop_
_entity.id
_entity.type
_entity.pdbx_description
1 polymer ?
#
loop_
_entity_poly.entity_id
_entity_poly.type
_entity_poly.pdbx_seq_one_letter_code
_entity_poly.pdbx_strand_id
1 'polypeptide(L)'
;MKAGIQARLLFTTVLVLGTSLSLAGVVLDRSFQASVIAGAEDQLRLVIYSLMGALDEVGDEVRFSAELPEPRLNQPESGLYAMLESRDGEPWRSPSVVTTGVEFPADELPLSAGEFRFEPAQQGSVLRYFLSYAVIWEDADEVLVTFRVATDQAPFRAAIDGFRRNLYLGLGAVTVLFVVAQFLAVRWGLYPLRTMAEEVREMEEGRREQLSDRYPSELHGLAQNLDRFVAHEQRNRARYRKAMEDLAHGLKTPLAVIRNALPTNKSLLREQLDRIESSVTYQLSRASVTGPVVVGRVVNLTSLLHRLVRALQSAYAERDIQVAQQLPESLSALGDERDFMEIFGNLLENAFKYTNRHVRISAARGSLVGVVIEDDGPGIEPELRDIVMRRGARADQVESGQGIGLSVVAELVELYSGELVIDDSDLGGARVCIRLPARGG
;
A
#
# COMPACT_ATOMS: atom_id res chain seq x y z
N MET A 1 5.11 16.71 -12.98
CA MET A 1 6.06 15.77 -12.32
C MET A 1 5.34 15.04 -11.21
N LYS A 2 5.23 13.70 -11.26
CA LYS A 2 4.67 12.94 -10.13
C LYS A 2 5.71 12.96 -9.00
N ALA A 3 5.43 13.69 -7.92
CA ALA A 3 6.30 13.70 -6.74
C ALA A 3 6.48 12.27 -6.22
N GLY A 4 7.73 11.86 -6.01
CA GLY A 4 8.06 10.54 -5.47
C GLY A 4 7.48 10.32 -4.07
N ILE A 5 7.33 9.06 -3.66
CA ILE A 5 6.75 8.67 -2.36
C ILE A 5 7.45 9.39 -1.19
N GLN A 6 8.77 9.55 -1.28
CA GLN A 6 9.58 10.31 -0.31
C GLN A 6 9.12 11.75 -0.13
N ALA A 7 8.94 12.47 -1.24
CA ALA A 7 8.53 13.87 -1.20
C ALA A 7 7.12 14.03 -0.64
N ARG A 8 6.21 13.10 -0.96
CA ARG A 8 4.85 13.10 -0.44
C ARG A 8 4.81 12.85 1.06
N LEU A 9 5.51 11.83 1.55
CA LEU A 9 5.60 11.50 2.98
C LEU A 9 6.22 12.63 3.80
N LEU A 10 7.32 13.22 3.31
CA LEU A 10 7.95 14.36 3.97
C LEU A 10 6.99 15.55 4.01
N PHE A 11 6.36 15.87 2.88
CA PHE A 11 5.42 17.00 2.81
C PHE A 11 4.23 16.83 3.75
N THR A 12 3.57 15.66 3.75
CA THR A 12 2.40 15.43 4.62
C THR A 12 2.78 15.47 6.09
N THR A 13 3.93 14.89 6.46
CA THR A 13 4.39 14.88 7.86
C THR A 13 4.75 16.29 8.32
N VAL A 14 5.50 17.04 7.51
CA VAL A 14 5.88 18.43 7.81
C VAL A 14 4.63 19.33 7.90
N LEU A 15 3.64 19.10 7.03
CA LEU A 15 2.39 19.84 7.06
C LEU A 15 1.62 19.59 8.36
N VAL A 16 1.41 18.32 8.73
CA VAL A 16 0.68 17.93 9.95
C VAL A 16 1.42 18.38 11.22
N LEU A 17 2.74 18.23 11.25
CA LEU A 17 3.55 18.73 12.35
C LEU A 17 3.49 20.25 12.45
N GLY A 18 3.66 20.95 11.32
CA GLY A 18 3.58 22.41 11.27
C GLY A 18 2.25 22.92 11.77
N THR A 19 1.14 22.36 11.30
CA THR A 19 -0.20 22.79 11.74
C THR A 19 -0.46 22.48 13.22
N SER A 20 -0.06 21.31 13.70
CA SER A 20 -0.22 20.94 15.12
C SER A 20 0.62 21.80 16.06
N LEU A 21 1.90 22.05 15.74
CA LEU A 21 2.78 22.92 16.54
C LEU A 21 2.32 24.38 16.49
N SER A 22 1.84 24.87 15.34
CA SER A 22 1.25 26.22 15.25
C SER A 22 -0.01 26.34 16.10
N LEU A 23 -0.90 25.35 16.08
CA LEU A 23 -2.10 25.35 16.91
C LEU A 23 -1.74 25.33 18.40
N ALA A 24 -0.80 24.47 18.81
CA ALA A 24 -0.30 24.40 20.17
C ALA A 24 0.32 25.74 20.62
N GLY A 25 1.13 26.36 19.76
CA GLY A 25 1.73 27.67 20.02
C GLY A 25 0.69 28.76 20.26
N VAL A 26 -0.35 28.83 19.43
CA VAL A 26 -1.45 29.80 19.59
C VAL A 26 -2.25 29.57 20.87
N VAL A 27 -2.54 28.32 21.22
CA VAL A 27 -3.28 27.97 22.45
C VAL A 27 -2.46 28.34 23.69
N LEU A 28 -1.18 27.98 23.71
CA LEU A 28 -0.28 28.30 24.83
C LEU A 28 -0.07 29.81 24.99
N ASP A 29 0.11 30.54 23.88
CA ASP A 29 0.24 32.00 23.91
C ASP A 29 -1.01 32.66 24.51
N ARG A 30 -2.20 32.29 24.02
CA ARG A 30 -3.48 32.83 24.52
C ARG A 30 -3.71 32.48 25.99
N SER A 31 -3.42 31.23 26.38
CA SER A 31 -3.60 30.78 27.76
C SER A 31 -2.65 31.50 28.72
N PHE A 32 -1.39 31.69 28.31
CA PHE A 32 -0.41 32.40 29.13
C PHE A 32 -0.77 33.88 29.25
N GLN A 33 -1.14 34.52 28.13
CA GLN A 33 -1.60 35.91 28.14
C GLN A 33 -2.82 36.10 29.05
N ALA A 34 -3.82 35.21 28.97
CA ALA A 34 -5.00 35.26 29.83
C ALA A 34 -4.64 35.11 31.31
N SER A 35 -3.71 34.18 31.64
CA SER A 35 -3.23 33.97 33.01
C SER A 35 -2.49 35.20 33.56
N VAL A 36 -1.63 35.83 32.75
CA VAL A 36 -0.89 37.04 33.14
C VAL A 36 -1.85 38.22 33.37
N ILE A 37 -2.87 38.39 32.51
CA ILE A 37 -3.88 39.44 32.67
C ILE A 37 -4.74 39.21 33.91
N ALA A 38 -5.22 37.97 34.12
CA ALA A 38 -5.98 37.62 35.32
C ALA A 38 -5.15 37.84 36.60
N GLY A 39 -3.86 37.51 36.58
CA GLY A 39 -2.95 37.79 37.69
C GLY A 39 -2.76 39.29 37.95
N ALA A 40 -2.77 40.13 36.91
CA ALA A 40 -2.73 41.58 37.07
C ALA A 40 -4.02 42.10 37.73
N GLU A 41 -5.18 41.57 37.34
CA GLU A 41 -6.47 41.90 37.96
C GLU A 41 -6.50 41.49 39.44
N ASP A 42 -6.10 40.26 39.78
CA ASP A 42 -6.05 39.78 41.17
C ASP A 42 -5.07 40.60 42.03
N GLN A 43 -3.93 41.02 41.47
CA GLN A 43 -2.99 41.90 42.15
C GLN A 43 -3.65 43.25 42.48
N LEU A 44 -4.37 43.86 41.52
CA LEU A 44 -5.06 45.13 41.75
C LEU A 44 -6.21 44.99 42.76
N ARG A 45 -6.94 43.86 42.78
CA ARG A 45 -7.99 43.58 43.77
C ARG A 45 -7.42 43.58 45.19
N LEU A 46 -6.27 42.95 45.39
CA LEU A 46 -5.58 42.95 46.69
C LEU A 46 -5.17 44.36 47.13
N VAL A 47 -4.76 45.22 46.20
CA VAL A 47 -4.46 46.64 46.49
C VAL A 47 -5.73 47.39 46.88
N ILE A 48 -6.87 47.16 46.21
CA ILE A 48 -8.15 47.76 46.63
C ILE A 48 -8.52 47.30 48.04
N TYR A 49 -8.43 46.01 48.34
CA TYR A 49 -8.74 45.50 49.69
C TYR A 49 -7.80 46.04 50.77
N SER A 50 -6.52 46.23 50.46
CA SER A 50 -5.58 46.83 51.41
C SER A 50 -5.86 48.32 51.64
N LEU A 51 -6.26 49.06 50.60
CA LEU A 51 -6.70 50.45 50.71
C LEU A 51 -7.98 50.56 51.54
N MET A 52 -8.98 49.71 51.30
CA MET A 52 -10.21 49.68 52.10
C MET A 52 -9.93 49.47 53.59
N GLY A 53 -8.96 48.60 53.93
CA GLY A 53 -8.59 48.34 55.32
C GLY A 53 -7.73 49.42 55.98
N ALA A 54 -7.17 50.36 55.21
CA ALA A 54 -6.35 51.46 55.70
C ALA A 54 -7.03 52.83 55.58
N LEU A 55 -8.33 52.81 55.29
CA LEU A 55 -9.17 53.98 55.26
C LEU A 55 -9.53 54.35 56.70
N ASP A 56 -9.08 55.50 57.18
CA ASP A 56 -9.45 56.04 58.48
C ASP A 56 -10.56 57.08 58.31
N GLU A 57 -11.49 57.11 59.25
CA GLU A 57 -12.54 58.11 59.32
C GLU A 57 -12.17 59.19 60.34
N VAL A 58 -12.06 60.44 59.88
CA VAL A 58 -11.73 61.58 60.76
C VAL A 58 -12.78 62.68 60.56
N GLY A 59 -13.92 62.55 61.25
CA GLY A 59 -15.10 63.42 61.06
C GLY A 59 -15.90 62.98 59.82
N ASP A 60 -16.51 63.93 59.08
CA ASP A 60 -17.24 63.64 57.83
C ASP A 60 -16.31 63.40 56.61
N GLU A 61 -14.99 63.39 56.81
CA GLU A 61 -14.02 63.18 55.74
C GLU A 61 -13.29 61.84 55.89
N VAL A 62 -13.37 61.06 54.81
CA VAL A 62 -12.64 59.81 54.64
C VAL A 62 -11.20 60.14 54.21
N ARG A 63 -10.20 59.78 55.02
CA ARG A 63 -8.78 60.05 54.73
C ARG A 63 -7.92 58.83 54.99
N PHE A 64 -6.88 58.63 54.19
CA PHE A 64 -5.87 57.61 54.47
C PHE A 64 -4.87 58.10 55.52
N SER A 65 -4.39 57.19 56.37
CA SER A 65 -3.26 57.46 57.27
C SER A 65 -2.00 57.84 56.47
N ALA A 66 -1.02 58.49 57.11
CA ALA A 66 0.16 59.04 56.42
C ALA A 66 1.03 57.99 55.70
N GLU A 67 0.92 56.71 56.04
CA GLU A 67 1.62 55.60 55.38
C GLU A 67 0.60 54.64 54.74
N LEU A 68 0.57 54.59 53.41
CA LEU A 68 -0.24 53.63 52.67
C LEU A 68 0.31 52.20 52.80
N PRO A 69 -0.56 51.16 52.90
CA PRO A 69 -0.14 49.76 53.05
C PRO A 69 0.74 49.21 51.92
N GLU A 70 0.54 49.73 50.69
CA GLU A 70 1.32 49.36 49.52
C GLU A 70 2.39 50.43 49.25
N PRO A 71 3.68 50.16 49.53
CA PRO A 71 4.74 51.18 49.47
C PRO A 71 4.90 51.81 48.09
N ARG A 72 4.55 51.09 47.02
CA ARG A 72 4.61 51.60 45.64
C ARG A 72 3.68 52.80 45.44
N LEU A 73 2.58 52.93 46.19
CA LEU A 73 1.70 54.10 46.08
C LEU A 73 2.33 55.39 46.59
N ASN A 74 3.35 55.28 47.45
CA ASN A 74 4.10 56.42 47.99
C ASN A 74 5.29 56.83 47.11
N GLN A 75 5.65 56.02 46.12
CA GLN A 75 6.82 56.24 45.27
C GLN A 75 6.42 56.85 43.92
N PRO A 76 7.08 57.94 43.47
CA PRO A 76 6.94 58.45 42.10
C PRO A 76 7.32 57.38 41.08
N GLU A 77 6.59 57.30 39.96
CA GLU A 77 6.88 56.38 38.84
C GLU A 77 6.98 54.89 39.26
N SER A 78 6.33 54.49 40.36
CA SER A 78 6.31 53.10 40.83
C SER A 78 5.57 52.12 39.91
N GLY A 79 4.87 52.66 38.91
CA GLY A 79 3.98 51.94 38.02
C GLY A 79 2.71 51.43 38.70
N LEU A 80 2.38 51.90 39.90
CA LEU A 80 1.14 51.62 40.61
C LEU A 80 0.54 52.93 41.14
N TYR A 81 -0.75 53.10 40.89
CA TYR A 81 -1.46 54.35 41.08
C TYR A 81 -2.82 54.07 41.73
N ALA A 82 -3.23 54.90 42.68
CA ALA A 82 -4.53 54.80 43.33
C ALA A 82 -5.22 56.16 43.42
N MET A 83 -6.54 56.13 43.25
CA MET A 83 -7.43 57.27 43.39
C MET A 83 -8.73 56.83 44.07
N LEU A 84 -9.25 57.68 44.95
CA LEU A 84 -10.51 57.47 45.65
C LEU A 84 -11.45 58.59 45.23
N GLU A 85 -12.62 58.23 44.71
CA GLU A 85 -13.70 59.18 44.41
C GLU A 85 -14.83 59.01 45.41
N SER A 86 -15.17 60.09 46.12
CA SER A 86 -16.37 60.19 46.93
C SER A 86 -17.35 61.18 46.28
N ARG A 87 -18.65 60.96 46.42
CA ARG A 87 -19.71 61.73 45.72
C ARG A 87 -19.67 63.23 46.01
N ASP A 88 -19.27 63.61 47.23
CA ASP A 88 -19.42 64.98 47.75
C ASP A 88 -18.07 65.64 48.10
N GLY A 89 -16.94 65.07 47.67
CA GLY A 89 -15.59 65.55 48.00
C GLY A 89 -14.61 65.58 46.82
N GLU A 90 -13.49 66.29 47.01
CA GLU A 90 -12.36 66.25 46.07
C GLU A 90 -11.75 64.83 46.04
N PRO A 91 -11.44 64.27 44.86
CA PRO A 91 -10.91 62.92 44.76
C PRO A 91 -9.53 62.84 45.42
N TRP A 92 -9.35 61.90 46.34
CA TRP A 92 -8.04 61.64 46.90
C TRP A 92 -7.17 60.93 45.88
N ARG A 93 -5.91 61.38 45.76
CA ARG A 93 -4.92 60.82 44.83
C ARG A 93 -3.70 60.39 45.61
N SER A 94 -3.25 59.16 45.38
CA SER A 94 -1.99 58.68 45.94
C SER A 94 -0.80 59.56 45.52
N PRO A 95 0.27 59.62 46.33
CA PRO A 95 1.48 60.38 45.99
C PRO A 95 2.08 60.01 44.61
N SER A 96 1.99 58.74 44.21
CA SER A 96 2.42 58.28 42.88
C SER A 96 1.59 58.88 41.74
N VAL A 97 0.28 59.09 41.93
CA VAL A 97 -0.60 59.78 40.96
C VAL A 97 -0.26 61.26 40.86
N VAL A 98 -0.13 61.94 42.01
CA VAL A 98 0.13 63.38 42.05
C VAL A 98 1.47 63.71 41.40
N THR A 99 2.49 62.88 41.62
CA THR A 99 3.83 63.13 41.08
C THR A 99 3.93 62.81 39.58
N THR A 100 3.29 61.73 39.13
CA THR A 100 3.40 61.26 37.73
C THR A 100 2.31 61.86 36.82
N GLY A 101 1.23 62.43 37.37
CA GLY A 101 0.15 63.03 36.59
C GLY A 101 -0.73 62.01 35.86
N VAL A 102 -0.99 60.85 36.48
CA VAL A 102 -1.85 59.81 35.89
C VAL A 102 -3.31 60.26 35.93
N GLU A 103 -4.01 60.13 34.81
CA GLU A 103 -5.45 60.43 34.72
C GLU A 103 -6.20 59.11 34.66
N PHE A 104 -7.24 59.00 35.47
CA PHE A 104 -8.14 57.86 35.46
C PHE A 104 -9.25 58.14 34.44
N PRO A 105 -9.51 57.23 33.48
CA PRO A 105 -10.63 57.40 32.58
C PRO A 105 -11.93 57.48 33.40
N ALA A 106 -12.81 58.40 33.01
CA ALA A 106 -14.13 58.48 33.61
C ALA A 106 -14.94 57.25 33.17
N ASP A 107 -15.61 56.59 34.11
CA ASP A 107 -16.50 55.48 33.81
C ASP A 107 -17.65 55.96 32.89
N GLU A 108 -17.82 55.36 31.71
CA GLU A 108 -18.94 55.66 30.81
C GLU A 108 -20.31 55.29 31.44
N LEU A 109 -20.30 54.32 32.36
CA LEU A 109 -21.45 53.85 33.13
C LEU A 109 -21.11 53.86 34.63
N PRO A 110 -21.94 54.48 35.49
CA PRO A 110 -21.71 54.46 36.93
C PRO A 110 -21.65 53.02 37.45
N LEU A 111 -20.65 52.72 38.28
CA LEU A 111 -20.45 51.41 38.89
C LEU A 111 -21.51 51.15 39.97
N SER A 112 -22.04 49.93 40.01
CA SER A 112 -22.89 49.49 41.13
C SER A 112 -22.05 49.08 42.33
N ALA A 113 -22.58 49.26 43.54
CA ALA A 113 -21.90 48.79 44.74
C ALA A 113 -21.63 47.27 44.68
N GLY A 114 -20.39 46.86 44.93
CA GLY A 114 -19.93 45.47 44.84
C GLY A 114 -19.45 45.03 43.44
N GLU A 115 -19.47 45.91 42.44
CA GLU A 115 -19.02 45.60 41.08
C GLU A 115 -17.52 45.93 40.90
N PHE A 116 -16.74 44.94 40.44
CA PHE A 116 -15.37 45.15 39.95
C PHE A 116 -15.39 45.36 38.44
N ARG A 117 -14.67 46.37 37.95
CA ARG A 117 -14.46 46.61 36.51
C ARG A 117 -12.98 46.69 36.20
N PHE A 118 -12.50 45.71 35.42
CA PHE A 118 -11.13 45.65 34.96
C PHE A 118 -11.07 46.01 33.47
N GLU A 119 -10.29 47.03 33.13
CA GLU A 119 -10.15 47.49 31.76
C GLU A 119 -8.72 47.93 31.41
N PRO A 120 -8.21 47.54 30.22
CA PRO A 120 -7.00 48.14 29.69
C PRO A 120 -7.33 49.49 29.05
N ALA A 121 -6.62 50.55 29.42
CA ALA A 121 -6.72 51.83 28.72
C ALA A 121 -5.34 52.40 28.35
N GLN A 122 -5.34 53.22 27.31
CA GLN A 122 -4.16 53.91 26.83
C GLN A 122 -4.22 55.37 27.24
N GLN A 123 -3.20 55.83 27.98
CA GLN A 123 -3.06 57.24 28.33
C GLN A 123 -1.78 57.77 27.68
N GLY A 124 -1.93 58.57 26.63
CA GLY A 124 -0.81 59.02 25.80
C GLY A 124 -0.04 57.84 25.17
N SER A 125 1.25 57.73 25.47
CA SER A 125 2.11 56.62 25.01
C SER A 125 2.15 55.40 25.94
N VAL A 126 1.53 55.50 27.13
CA VAL A 126 1.62 54.46 28.16
C VAL A 126 0.31 53.68 28.23
N LEU A 127 0.42 52.35 28.26
CA LEU A 127 -0.70 51.44 28.40
C LEU A 127 -0.78 50.97 29.85
N ARG A 128 -1.97 51.06 30.46
CA ARG A 128 -2.21 50.72 31.86
C ARG A 128 -3.40 49.78 31.99
N TYR A 129 -3.41 48.98 33.05
CA TYR A 129 -4.59 48.26 33.49
C TYR A 129 -5.25 49.06 34.61
N PHE A 130 -6.54 49.26 34.51
CA PHE A 130 -7.36 49.95 35.50
C PHE A 130 -8.29 48.93 36.14
N LEU A 131 -8.43 49.01 37.46
CA LEU A 131 -9.43 48.30 38.22
C LEU A 131 -10.20 49.30 39.07
N SER A 132 -11.52 49.32 38.88
CA SER A 132 -12.44 50.15 39.64
C SER A 132 -13.35 49.26 40.49
N TYR A 133 -13.61 49.67 41.73
CA TYR A 133 -14.51 49.00 42.66
C TYR A 133 -15.31 50.03 43.45
N ALA A 134 -16.64 49.92 43.41
CA ALA A 134 -17.53 50.80 44.16
C ALA A 134 -18.10 50.08 45.39
N VAL A 135 -18.10 50.75 46.54
CA VAL A 135 -18.60 50.22 47.82
C VAL A 135 -19.42 51.28 48.54
N ILE A 136 -20.46 50.86 49.25
CA ILE A 136 -21.22 51.73 50.16
C ILE A 136 -20.45 51.77 51.48
N TRP A 137 -20.03 52.97 51.90
CA TRP A 137 -19.32 53.15 53.16
C TRP A 137 -20.32 53.41 54.28
N GLU A 138 -20.45 52.45 55.20
CA GLU A 138 -21.52 52.41 56.21
C GLU A 138 -21.36 53.50 57.28
N ASP A 139 -20.12 53.89 57.61
CA ASP A 139 -19.87 54.83 58.72
C ASP A 139 -20.00 56.32 58.33
N ALA A 140 -19.99 56.64 57.02
CA ALA A 140 -20.10 58.00 56.48
C ALA A 140 -21.40 58.19 55.67
N ASP A 141 -22.56 58.13 56.32
CA ASP A 141 -23.89 58.39 55.72
C ASP A 141 -24.25 57.53 54.47
N GLU A 142 -23.82 56.26 54.42
CA GLU A 142 -24.04 55.35 53.28
C GLU A 142 -23.55 55.92 51.93
N VAL A 143 -22.46 56.69 51.94
CA VAL A 143 -21.91 57.29 50.72
C VAL A 143 -21.27 56.23 49.82
N LEU A 144 -21.53 56.32 48.51
CA LEU A 144 -20.89 55.50 47.50
C LEU A 144 -19.45 55.99 47.27
N VAL A 145 -18.48 55.14 47.64
CA VAL A 145 -17.05 55.40 47.47
C VAL A 145 -16.51 54.50 46.38
N THR A 146 -15.82 55.08 45.39
CA THR A 146 -15.21 54.34 44.28
C THR A 146 -13.69 54.32 44.43
N PHE A 147 -13.14 53.13 44.63
CA PHE A 147 -11.71 52.87 44.62
C PHE A 147 -11.27 52.60 43.18
N ARG A 148 -10.32 53.38 42.67
CA ARG A 148 -9.69 53.16 41.37
C ARG A 148 -8.19 52.94 41.54
N VAL A 149 -7.70 51.84 41.00
CA VAL A 149 -6.27 51.53 40.98
C VAL A 149 -5.81 51.27 39.56
N ALA A 150 -4.59 51.67 39.22
CA ALA A 150 -4.00 51.45 37.92
C ALA A 150 -2.56 50.94 38.03
N THR A 151 -2.18 50.03 37.13
CA THR A 151 -0.78 49.56 37.00
C THR A 151 -0.30 49.66 35.57
N ASP A 152 0.99 49.94 35.38
CA ASP A 152 1.60 49.96 34.05
C ASP A 152 1.61 48.56 33.41
N GLN A 153 1.28 48.45 32.12
CA GLN A 153 1.28 47.17 31.39
C GLN A 153 2.69 46.71 30.98
N ALA A 154 3.69 47.59 31.04
CA ALA A 154 5.06 47.32 30.58
C ALA A 154 5.67 46.03 31.17
N PRO A 155 5.67 45.78 32.50
CA PRO A 155 6.22 44.55 33.06
C PRO A 155 5.47 43.29 32.59
N PHE A 156 4.14 43.34 32.52
CA PHE A 156 3.31 42.22 32.06
C PHE A 156 3.53 41.90 30.58
N ARG A 157 3.64 42.93 29.73
CA ARG A 157 3.96 42.77 28.31
C ARG A 157 5.36 42.22 28.10
N ALA A 158 6.35 42.69 28.86
CA ALA A 158 7.71 42.15 28.80
C ALA A 158 7.74 40.66 29.17
N ALA A 159 6.92 40.23 30.14
CA ALA A 159 6.78 38.81 30.48
C ALA A 159 6.14 38.00 29.33
N ILE A 160 5.06 38.52 28.72
CA ILE A 160 4.41 37.89 27.56
C ILE A 160 5.36 37.79 26.37
N ASP A 161 6.08 38.86 26.03
CA ASP A 161 6.99 38.89 24.90
C ASP A 161 8.22 38.00 25.13
N GLY A 162 8.71 37.95 26.37
CA GLY A 162 9.76 37.01 26.79
C GLY A 162 9.32 35.56 26.63
N PHE A 163 8.10 35.24 27.09
CA PHE A 163 7.48 33.92 26.90
C PHE A 163 7.31 33.59 25.42
N ARG A 164 6.75 34.49 24.61
CA ARG A 164 6.56 34.33 23.16
C ARG A 164 7.85 34.02 22.44
N ARG A 165 8.91 34.79 22.71
CA ARG A 165 10.22 34.56 22.10
C ARG A 165 10.73 33.16 22.41
N ASN A 166 10.69 32.75 23.69
CA ASN A 166 11.15 31.42 24.09
C ASN A 166 10.28 30.30 23.52
N LEU A 167 8.96 30.49 23.50
CA LEU A 167 8.00 29.55 22.93
C LEU A 167 8.27 29.34 21.43
N TYR A 168 8.35 30.41 20.64
CA TYR A 168 8.57 30.30 19.20
C TYR A 168 9.98 29.80 18.83
N LEU A 169 11.01 30.19 19.60
CA LEU A 169 12.35 29.61 19.43
C LEU A 169 12.35 28.11 19.73
N GLY A 170 11.70 27.69 20.82
CA GLY A 170 11.56 26.28 21.18
C GLY A 170 10.78 25.47 20.14
N LEU A 171 9.61 25.96 19.72
CA LEU A 171 8.81 25.34 18.66
C LEU A 171 9.58 25.26 17.34
N GLY A 172 10.32 26.31 16.98
CA GLY A 172 11.18 26.33 15.79
C GLY A 172 12.29 25.29 15.86
N ALA A 173 13.00 25.20 16.99
CA ALA A 173 14.05 24.21 17.20
C ALA A 173 13.52 22.77 17.12
N VAL A 174 12.39 22.49 17.77
CA VAL A 174 11.72 21.17 17.71
C VAL A 174 11.29 20.84 16.28
N THR A 175 10.74 21.81 15.55
CA THR A 175 10.34 21.63 14.15
C THR A 175 11.54 21.24 13.28
N VAL A 176 12.65 21.97 13.38
CA VAL A 176 13.87 21.68 12.61
C VAL A 176 14.43 20.30 12.96
N LEU A 177 14.54 19.98 14.25
CA LEU A 177 15.00 18.68 14.71
C LEU A 177 14.15 17.54 14.13
N PHE A 178 12.82 17.69 14.18
CA PHE A 178 11.91 16.67 13.65
C PHE A 178 12.00 16.55 12.13
N VAL A 179 12.10 17.66 11.40
CA VAL A 179 12.28 17.64 9.93
C VAL A 179 13.56 16.90 9.55
N VAL A 180 14.68 17.17 10.24
CA VAL A 180 15.95 16.49 10.01
C VAL A 180 15.86 15.00 10.34
N ALA A 181 15.30 14.67 11.51
CA ALA A 181 15.10 13.28 11.93
C ALA A 181 14.22 12.50 10.93
N GLN A 182 13.12 13.10 10.48
CA GLN A 182 12.22 12.50 9.50
C GLN A 182 12.89 12.32 8.13
N PHE A 183 13.67 13.30 7.69
CA PHE A 183 14.45 13.18 6.46
C PHE A 183 15.42 12.00 6.52
N LEU A 184 16.16 11.87 7.63
CA LEU A 184 17.07 10.75 7.86
C LEU A 184 16.33 9.41 7.94
N ALA A 185 15.21 9.34 8.68
CA ALA A 185 14.41 8.13 8.82
C ALA A 185 13.85 7.64 7.49
N VAL A 186 13.29 8.54 6.67
CA VAL A 186 12.78 8.20 5.33
C VAL A 186 13.92 7.77 4.40
N ARG A 187 15.08 8.43 4.48
CA ARG A 187 16.24 8.09 3.65
C ARG A 187 16.84 6.75 4.04
N TRP A 188 16.88 6.44 5.33
CA TRP A 188 17.33 5.15 5.86
C TRP A 188 16.34 4.02 5.55
N GLY A 189 15.05 4.21 5.81
CA GLY A 189 14.02 3.18 5.59
C GLY A 189 13.81 2.81 4.12
N LEU A 190 14.08 3.73 3.18
CA LEU A 190 13.94 3.48 1.74
C LEU A 190 15.27 3.17 1.05
N TYR A 191 16.38 3.13 1.80
CA TYR A 191 17.67 2.72 1.26
C TYR A 191 17.64 1.30 0.66
N PRO A 192 17.08 0.27 1.35
CA PRO A 192 17.06 -1.10 0.81
C PRO A 192 16.31 -1.23 -0.53
N LEU A 193 15.26 -0.44 -0.73
CA LEU A 193 14.51 -0.44 -2.00
C LEU A 193 15.33 0.11 -3.17
N ARG A 194 16.18 1.11 -2.92
CA ARG A 194 17.06 1.66 -3.95
C ARG A 194 18.15 0.64 -4.30
N THR A 195 18.74 0.01 -3.28
CA THR A 195 19.70 -1.08 -3.47
C THR A 195 19.08 -2.20 -4.30
N MET A 196 17.88 -2.68 -3.94
CA MET A 196 17.19 -3.72 -4.70
C MET A 196 16.94 -3.30 -6.16
N ALA A 197 16.49 -2.07 -6.41
CA ALA A 197 16.30 -1.58 -7.78
C ALA A 197 17.61 -1.55 -8.59
N GLU A 198 18.73 -1.22 -7.95
CA GLU A 198 20.07 -1.30 -8.57
C GLU A 198 20.47 -2.76 -8.84
N GLU A 199 20.28 -3.67 -7.88
CA GLU A 199 20.60 -5.10 -8.06
C GLU A 199 19.78 -5.73 -9.21
N VAL A 200 18.49 -5.40 -9.33
CA VAL A 200 17.64 -5.86 -10.44
C VAL A 200 18.18 -5.37 -11.77
N ARG A 201 18.61 -4.11 -11.84
CA ARG A 201 19.20 -3.55 -13.06
C ARG A 201 20.52 -4.22 -13.43
N GLU A 202 21.35 -4.58 -12.43
CA GLU A 202 22.55 -5.39 -12.65
C GLU A 202 22.21 -6.79 -13.19
N MET A 203 21.11 -7.39 -12.73
CA MET A 203 20.63 -8.69 -13.23
C MET A 203 20.12 -8.60 -14.67
N GLU A 204 19.41 -7.53 -15.03
CA GLU A 204 18.99 -7.26 -16.43
C GLU A 204 20.19 -7.16 -17.38
N GLU A 205 21.29 -6.56 -16.90
CA GLU A 205 22.54 -6.41 -17.65
C GLU A 205 23.44 -7.67 -17.58
N GLY A 206 23.03 -8.71 -16.85
CA GLY A 206 23.78 -9.97 -16.69
C GLY A 206 25.04 -9.85 -15.82
N ARG A 207 25.19 -8.76 -15.07
CA ARG A 207 26.31 -8.54 -14.14
C ARG A 207 26.13 -9.26 -12.80
N ARG A 208 24.91 -9.76 -12.55
CA ARG A 208 24.51 -10.44 -11.32
C ARG A 208 23.49 -11.54 -11.61
N GLU A 209 23.57 -12.64 -10.87
CA GLU A 209 22.67 -13.79 -11.06
C GLU A 209 21.48 -13.82 -10.07
N GLN A 210 21.65 -13.26 -8.87
CA GLN A 210 20.66 -13.31 -7.78
C GLN A 210 20.70 -12.03 -6.94
N LEU A 211 19.55 -11.69 -6.33
CA LEU A 211 19.45 -10.63 -5.34
C LEU A 211 20.16 -11.01 -4.02
N SER A 212 20.52 -10.02 -3.22
CA SER A 212 21.09 -10.21 -1.88
C SER A 212 20.07 -10.72 -0.87
N ASP A 213 20.49 -11.50 0.13
CA ASP A 213 19.60 -11.91 1.25
C ASP A 213 19.39 -10.82 2.32
N ARG A 214 20.07 -9.67 2.20
CA ARG A 214 20.09 -8.61 3.24
C ARG A 214 18.98 -7.59 3.07
N TYR A 215 17.74 -8.07 2.99
CA TYR A 215 16.56 -7.22 2.96
C TYR A 215 15.76 -7.29 4.26
N PRO A 216 15.10 -6.18 4.66
CA PRO A 216 14.10 -6.21 5.73
C PRO A 216 13.04 -7.29 5.48
N SER A 217 12.42 -7.77 6.56
CA SER A 217 11.42 -8.84 6.52
C SER A 217 10.27 -8.56 5.56
N GLU A 218 9.88 -7.30 5.42
CA GLU A 218 8.80 -6.83 4.55
C GLU A 218 9.13 -7.01 3.05
N LEU A 219 10.40 -6.96 2.69
CA LEU A 219 10.87 -7.07 1.30
C LEU A 219 11.34 -8.48 0.94
N HIS A 220 11.55 -9.35 1.93
CA HIS A 220 12.08 -10.69 1.72
C HIS A 220 11.21 -11.54 0.77
N GLY A 221 9.89 -11.48 0.93
CA GLY A 221 8.96 -12.17 0.03
C GLY A 221 8.96 -11.62 -1.40
N LEU A 222 9.13 -10.30 -1.57
CA LEU A 222 9.25 -9.69 -2.89
C LEU A 222 10.57 -10.07 -3.57
N ALA A 223 11.69 -10.06 -2.82
CA ALA A 223 13.00 -10.46 -3.34
C ALA A 223 12.97 -11.91 -3.84
N GLN A 224 12.45 -12.84 -3.05
CA GLN A 224 12.33 -14.25 -3.45
C GLN A 224 11.45 -14.44 -4.69
N ASN A 225 10.33 -13.71 -4.79
CA ASN A 225 9.46 -13.80 -5.97
C ASN A 225 10.16 -13.26 -7.23
N LEU A 226 10.91 -12.17 -7.09
CA LEU A 226 11.65 -11.58 -8.20
C LEU A 226 12.82 -12.46 -8.65
N ASP A 227 13.58 -13.03 -7.71
CA ASP A 227 14.63 -14.01 -8.02
C ASP A 227 14.06 -15.23 -8.76
N ARG A 228 12.94 -15.78 -8.30
CA ARG A 228 12.26 -16.89 -8.99
C ARG A 228 11.83 -16.49 -10.40
N PHE A 229 11.31 -15.28 -10.58
CA PHE A 229 10.91 -14.77 -11.89
C PHE A 229 12.10 -14.62 -12.83
N VAL A 230 13.18 -13.98 -12.38
CA VAL A 230 14.39 -13.81 -13.20
C VAL A 230 15.02 -15.16 -13.54
N ALA A 231 15.12 -16.07 -12.57
CA ALA A 231 15.63 -17.42 -12.81
C ALA A 231 14.76 -18.23 -13.79
N HIS A 232 13.43 -18.03 -13.76
CA HIS A 232 12.52 -18.64 -14.72
C HIS A 232 12.73 -18.08 -16.14
N GLU A 233 12.87 -16.76 -16.27
CA GLU A 233 13.08 -16.09 -17.55
C GLU A 233 14.42 -16.46 -18.19
N GLN A 234 15.50 -16.54 -17.38
CA GLN A 234 16.79 -17.02 -17.84
C GLN A 234 16.73 -18.48 -18.34
N ARG A 235 16.02 -19.36 -17.61
CA ARG A 235 15.78 -20.75 -18.04
C ARG A 235 14.98 -20.82 -19.34
N ASN A 236 13.97 -19.95 -19.52
CA ASN A 236 13.22 -19.84 -20.77
C ASN A 236 14.14 -19.45 -21.94
N ARG A 237 14.92 -18.39 -21.79
CA ARG A 237 15.86 -17.94 -22.83
C ARG A 237 16.88 -19.02 -23.21
N ALA A 238 17.42 -19.72 -22.22
CA ALA A 238 18.34 -20.83 -22.46
C ALA A 238 17.68 -21.97 -23.25
N ARG A 239 16.43 -22.33 -22.91
CA ARG A 239 15.64 -23.33 -23.65
C ARG A 239 15.36 -22.89 -25.09
N TYR A 240 14.95 -21.64 -25.30
CA TYR A 240 14.73 -21.11 -26.65
C TYR A 240 16.01 -21.16 -27.49
N ARG A 241 17.15 -20.72 -26.93
CA ARG A 241 18.43 -20.75 -27.65
C ARG A 241 18.82 -22.19 -28.04
N LYS A 242 18.67 -23.15 -27.12
CA LYS A 242 18.93 -24.57 -27.38
C LYS A 242 17.98 -25.14 -28.45
N ALA A 243 16.69 -24.81 -28.37
CA ALA A 243 15.70 -25.24 -29.37
C ALA A 243 16.03 -24.71 -30.78
N MET A 244 16.48 -23.45 -30.88
CA MET A 244 16.92 -22.87 -32.16
C MET A 244 18.19 -23.55 -32.68
N GLU A 245 19.13 -23.91 -31.81
CA GLU A 245 20.35 -24.64 -32.19
C GLU A 245 20.02 -26.05 -32.69
N ASP A 246 19.16 -26.78 -31.97
CA ASP A 246 18.67 -28.10 -32.35
C ASP A 246 17.92 -28.06 -33.70
N LEU A 247 17.07 -27.04 -33.91
CA LEU A 247 16.36 -26.82 -35.17
C LEU A 247 17.33 -26.51 -36.31
N ALA A 248 18.30 -25.61 -36.09
CA ALA A 248 19.30 -25.28 -37.10
C ALA A 248 20.10 -26.53 -37.52
N HIS A 249 20.47 -27.38 -36.56
CA HIS A 249 21.16 -28.64 -36.83
C HIS A 249 20.26 -29.64 -37.57
N GLY A 250 19.01 -29.81 -37.11
CA GLY A 250 18.01 -30.70 -37.69
C GLY A 250 17.60 -30.33 -39.12
N LEU A 251 17.69 -29.05 -39.50
CA LEU A 251 17.41 -28.58 -40.86
C LEU A 251 18.62 -28.70 -41.79
N LYS A 252 19.85 -28.51 -41.28
CA LYS A 252 21.07 -28.49 -42.10
C LYS A 252 21.33 -29.82 -42.80
N THR A 253 21.05 -30.92 -42.12
CA THR A 253 21.27 -32.29 -42.61
C THR A 253 20.35 -32.65 -43.79
N PRO A 254 19.01 -32.54 -43.69
CA PRO A 254 18.12 -32.81 -44.82
C PRO A 254 18.31 -31.81 -45.97
N LEU A 255 18.60 -30.52 -45.69
CA LEU A 255 18.93 -29.54 -46.73
C LEU A 255 20.21 -29.90 -47.51
N ALA A 256 21.23 -30.43 -46.83
CA ALA A 256 22.44 -30.91 -47.47
C ALA A 256 22.17 -32.13 -48.38
N VAL A 257 21.27 -33.03 -47.96
CA VAL A 257 20.85 -34.19 -48.76
C VAL A 257 20.04 -33.75 -49.99
N ILE A 258 19.07 -32.85 -49.83
CA ILE A 258 18.29 -32.27 -50.94
C ILE A 258 19.22 -31.62 -51.97
N ARG A 259 20.21 -30.84 -51.51
CA ARG A 259 21.19 -30.17 -52.38
C ARG A 259 22.05 -31.15 -53.17
N ASN A 260 22.38 -32.31 -52.61
CA ASN A 260 23.15 -33.36 -53.27
C ASN A 260 22.31 -34.28 -54.16
N ALA A 261 20.98 -34.32 -53.96
CA ALA A 261 20.07 -35.22 -54.68
C ALA A 261 19.44 -34.61 -55.96
N LEU A 262 19.72 -33.34 -56.27
CA LEU A 262 19.26 -32.68 -57.51
C LEU A 262 20.18 -33.05 -58.70
N PRO A 263 19.65 -33.52 -59.86
CA PRO A 263 18.26 -33.58 -60.31
C PRO A 263 17.61 -34.98 -60.26
N THR A 264 18.16 -35.94 -59.52
CA THR A 264 18.04 -37.37 -59.85
C THR A 264 16.81 -38.09 -59.26
N ASN A 265 16.13 -37.59 -58.22
CA ASN A 265 14.98 -38.31 -57.64
C ASN A 265 13.91 -37.44 -56.93
N LYS A 266 12.72 -37.31 -57.53
CA LYS A 266 11.61 -36.45 -57.04
C LYS A 266 10.90 -37.00 -55.78
N SER A 267 10.86 -38.32 -55.56
CA SER A 267 10.20 -38.92 -54.39
C SER A 267 11.00 -38.68 -53.11
N LEU A 268 12.33 -38.84 -53.20
CA LEU A 268 13.28 -38.57 -52.12
C LEU A 268 13.30 -37.09 -51.74
N LEU A 269 13.06 -36.19 -52.70
CA LEU A 269 12.91 -34.75 -52.45
C LEU A 269 11.65 -34.41 -51.64
N ARG A 270 10.50 -35.06 -51.94
CA ARG A 270 9.26 -34.89 -51.18
C ARG A 270 9.40 -35.39 -49.75
N GLU A 271 9.95 -36.60 -49.57
CA GLU A 271 10.14 -37.18 -48.24
C GLU A 271 11.02 -36.29 -47.33
N GLN A 272 12.09 -35.70 -47.88
CA GLN A 272 12.94 -34.79 -47.11
C GLN A 272 12.29 -33.42 -46.85
N LEU A 273 11.41 -32.94 -47.74
CA LEU A 273 10.60 -31.74 -47.49
C LEU A 273 9.59 -31.99 -46.36
N ASP A 274 8.88 -33.13 -46.39
CA ASP A 274 7.89 -33.50 -45.38
C ASP A 274 8.56 -33.67 -44.00
N ARG A 275 9.80 -34.19 -43.95
CA ARG A 275 10.61 -34.24 -42.72
C ARG A 275 11.00 -32.87 -42.20
N ILE A 276 11.37 -31.93 -43.09
CA ILE A 276 11.67 -30.54 -42.71
C ILE A 276 10.41 -29.85 -42.17
N GLU A 277 9.29 -29.98 -42.87
CA GLU A 277 8.01 -29.38 -42.48
C GLU A 277 7.53 -29.92 -41.14
N SER A 278 7.63 -31.24 -40.93
CA SER A 278 7.30 -31.88 -39.64
C SER A 278 8.22 -31.39 -38.51
N SER A 279 9.53 -31.25 -38.76
CA SER A 279 10.51 -30.81 -37.76
C SER A 279 10.35 -29.33 -37.38
N VAL A 280 10.01 -28.48 -38.36
CA VAL A 280 9.69 -27.06 -38.14
C VAL A 280 8.38 -26.90 -37.38
N THR A 281 7.34 -27.64 -37.78
CA THR A 281 6.03 -27.63 -37.09
C THR A 281 6.16 -28.12 -35.65
N TYR A 282 7.00 -29.12 -35.42
CA TYR A 282 7.30 -29.66 -34.09
C TYR A 282 8.09 -28.69 -33.20
N GLN A 283 9.07 -27.95 -33.73
CA GLN A 283 9.79 -26.95 -32.93
C GLN A 283 9.01 -25.64 -32.76
N LEU A 284 8.13 -25.28 -33.70
CA LEU A 284 7.23 -24.14 -33.56
C LEU A 284 6.14 -24.41 -32.52
N SER A 285 5.53 -25.59 -32.49
CA SER A 285 4.60 -25.99 -31.42
C SER A 285 5.28 -25.92 -30.05
N ARG A 286 6.51 -26.43 -29.94
CA ARG A 286 7.33 -26.34 -28.72
C ARG A 286 7.70 -24.90 -28.31
N ALA A 287 7.97 -24.02 -29.27
CA ALA A 287 8.21 -22.60 -29.02
C ALA A 287 6.93 -21.84 -28.61
N SER A 288 5.75 -22.41 -28.90
CA SER A 288 4.42 -21.87 -28.61
C SER A 288 3.86 -22.32 -27.25
N VAL A 289 4.48 -23.31 -26.60
CA VAL A 289 4.22 -23.66 -25.18
C VAL A 289 4.91 -22.63 -24.29
N THR A 290 4.56 -21.36 -24.48
CA THR A 290 5.05 -20.21 -23.71
C THR A 290 4.05 -19.95 -22.60
N GLY A 291 4.27 -20.52 -21.41
CA GLY A 291 3.49 -20.14 -20.24
C GLY A 291 3.97 -20.78 -18.93
N PRO A 292 4.32 -20.00 -17.89
CA PRO A 292 4.40 -20.54 -16.54
C PRO A 292 2.99 -20.92 -16.08
N VAL A 293 2.88 -22.04 -15.35
CA VAL A 293 1.75 -22.49 -14.50
C VAL A 293 0.48 -21.67 -14.75
N VAL A 294 -0.38 -22.20 -15.62
CA VAL A 294 -1.65 -21.58 -15.94
C VAL A 294 -2.35 -21.26 -14.61
N VAL A 295 -2.62 -19.98 -14.37
CA VAL A 295 -3.81 -19.58 -13.62
C VAL A 295 -4.97 -20.17 -14.44
N GLY A 296 -5.21 -21.47 -14.24
CA GLY A 296 -6.05 -22.29 -15.11
C GLY A 296 -7.38 -21.61 -15.30
N ARG A 297 -7.75 -21.31 -16.55
CA ARG A 297 -9.16 -21.07 -16.80
C ARG A 297 -9.87 -22.40 -16.54
N VAL A 298 -11.07 -22.31 -15.98
CA VAL A 298 -11.90 -23.50 -15.79
C VAL A 298 -12.41 -23.90 -17.17
N VAL A 299 -11.89 -25.00 -17.72
CA VAL A 299 -12.31 -25.54 -19.02
C VAL A 299 -13.35 -26.62 -18.79
N ASN A 300 -14.47 -26.58 -19.53
CA ASN A 300 -15.50 -27.61 -19.49
C ASN A 300 -15.12 -28.80 -20.39
N LEU A 301 -14.56 -29.83 -19.78
CA LEU A 301 -14.10 -31.05 -20.47
C LEU A 301 -15.26 -31.84 -21.07
N THR A 302 -16.43 -31.88 -20.42
CA THR A 302 -17.63 -32.54 -20.96
C THR A 302 -17.95 -31.98 -22.35
N SER A 303 -18.01 -30.65 -22.47
CA SER A 303 -18.34 -29.99 -23.74
C SER A 303 -17.27 -30.19 -24.82
N LEU A 304 -16.00 -30.20 -24.42
CA LEU A 304 -14.86 -30.45 -25.31
C LEU A 304 -14.89 -31.86 -25.88
N LEU A 305 -15.04 -32.88 -25.01
CA LEU A 305 -15.09 -34.29 -25.42
C LEU A 305 -16.26 -34.54 -26.38
N HIS A 306 -17.46 -34.02 -26.09
CA HIS A 306 -18.59 -34.14 -27.01
C HIS A 306 -18.34 -33.48 -28.38
N ARG A 307 -17.59 -32.37 -28.45
CA ARG A 307 -17.23 -31.74 -29.73
C ARG A 307 -16.23 -32.59 -30.51
N LEU A 308 -15.19 -33.10 -29.84
CA LEU A 308 -14.18 -33.96 -30.47
C LEU A 308 -14.77 -35.28 -30.97
N VAL A 309 -15.60 -35.94 -30.17
CA VAL A 309 -16.28 -37.18 -30.58
C VAL A 309 -17.14 -36.95 -31.81
N ARG A 310 -17.94 -35.87 -31.85
CA ARG A 310 -18.77 -35.55 -33.02
C ARG A 310 -17.94 -35.31 -34.28
N ALA A 311 -16.82 -34.59 -34.15
CA ALA A 311 -15.92 -34.34 -35.27
C ALA A 311 -15.30 -35.64 -35.80
N LEU A 312 -14.83 -36.52 -34.92
CA LEU A 312 -14.22 -37.81 -35.30
C LEU A 312 -15.25 -38.81 -35.83
N GLN A 313 -16.46 -38.87 -35.26
CA GLN A 313 -17.56 -39.67 -35.82
C GLN A 313 -17.89 -39.24 -37.26
N SER A 314 -17.84 -37.93 -37.55
CA SER A 314 -18.01 -37.43 -38.92
C SER A 314 -16.84 -37.79 -39.83
N ALA A 315 -15.60 -37.73 -39.33
CA ALA A 315 -14.40 -38.04 -40.12
C ALA A 315 -14.27 -39.54 -40.45
N TYR A 316 -14.76 -40.40 -39.56
CA TYR A 316 -14.71 -41.87 -39.69
C TYR A 316 -16.09 -42.49 -39.94
N ALA A 317 -17.03 -41.72 -40.53
CA ALA A 317 -18.42 -42.14 -40.73
C ALA A 317 -18.56 -43.46 -41.53
N GLU A 318 -17.59 -43.77 -42.40
CA GLU A 318 -17.57 -44.98 -43.23
C GLU A 318 -17.27 -46.27 -42.42
N ARG A 319 -16.76 -46.16 -41.20
CA ARG A 319 -16.31 -47.31 -40.38
C ARG A 319 -17.36 -47.86 -39.41
N ASP A 320 -18.56 -47.28 -39.35
CA ASP A 320 -19.67 -47.70 -38.46
C ASP A 320 -19.24 -47.92 -36.98
N ILE A 321 -18.49 -46.96 -36.43
CA ILE A 321 -17.94 -47.03 -35.07
C ILE A 321 -19.00 -46.60 -34.05
N GLN A 322 -19.31 -47.47 -33.09
CA GLN A 322 -20.21 -47.20 -31.98
C GLN A 322 -19.45 -46.56 -30.81
N VAL A 323 -19.90 -45.38 -30.40
CA VAL A 323 -19.26 -44.63 -29.30
C VAL A 323 -20.17 -44.54 -28.10
N ALA A 324 -19.76 -45.14 -26.98
CA ALA A 324 -20.45 -45.03 -25.71
C ALA A 324 -19.81 -43.92 -24.85
N GLN A 325 -20.59 -42.89 -24.51
CA GLN A 325 -20.13 -41.77 -23.66
C GLN A 325 -20.80 -41.83 -22.28
N GLN A 326 -20.00 -42.04 -21.24
CA GLN A 326 -20.39 -41.99 -19.83
C GLN A 326 -19.70 -40.79 -19.17
N LEU A 327 -20.21 -39.60 -19.51
CA LEU A 327 -19.65 -38.32 -19.05
C LEU A 327 -20.60 -37.64 -18.05
N PRO A 328 -20.10 -37.04 -16.95
CA PRO A 328 -20.92 -36.24 -16.04
C PRO A 328 -21.47 -35.00 -16.74
N GLU A 329 -22.61 -34.47 -16.26
CA GLU A 329 -23.24 -33.26 -16.80
C GLU A 329 -22.27 -32.06 -16.88
N SER A 330 -21.41 -31.91 -15.88
CA SER A 330 -20.35 -30.91 -15.88
C SER A 330 -19.05 -31.45 -15.29
N LEU A 331 -18.08 -31.71 -16.16
CA LEU A 331 -16.69 -31.99 -15.78
C LEU A 331 -15.81 -30.81 -16.19
N SER A 332 -15.00 -30.33 -15.26
CA SER A 332 -14.07 -29.22 -15.53
C SER A 332 -12.69 -29.48 -14.96
N ALA A 333 -11.67 -28.99 -15.65
CA ALA A 333 -10.27 -29.00 -15.22
C ALA A 333 -9.65 -27.59 -15.37
N LEU A 334 -8.58 -27.33 -14.62
CA LEU A 334 -7.80 -26.09 -14.70
C LEU A 334 -6.74 -26.25 -15.80
N GLY A 335 -6.82 -25.43 -16.84
CA GLY A 335 -5.81 -25.42 -17.91
C GLY A 335 -6.17 -24.55 -19.11
N ASP A 336 -5.40 -24.67 -20.19
CA ASP A 336 -5.71 -24.09 -21.49
C ASP A 336 -6.59 -25.05 -22.30
N GLU A 337 -7.66 -24.54 -22.91
CA GLU A 337 -8.55 -25.34 -23.75
C GLU A 337 -7.83 -25.96 -24.95
N ARG A 338 -6.80 -25.28 -25.48
CA ARG A 338 -5.98 -25.77 -26.61
C ARG A 338 -5.18 -26.99 -26.23
N ASP A 339 -4.56 -26.99 -25.05
CA ASP A 339 -3.78 -28.13 -24.57
C ASP A 339 -4.68 -29.33 -24.32
N PHE A 340 -5.86 -29.13 -23.71
CA PHE A 340 -6.84 -30.23 -23.56
C PHE A 340 -7.36 -30.72 -24.90
N MET A 341 -7.54 -29.84 -25.89
CA MET A 341 -7.92 -30.23 -27.24
C MET A 341 -6.83 -31.10 -27.89
N GLU A 342 -5.56 -30.79 -27.67
CA GLU A 342 -4.43 -31.56 -28.16
C GLU A 342 -4.31 -32.92 -27.44
N ILE A 343 -4.45 -32.94 -26.11
CA ILE A 343 -4.46 -34.17 -25.31
C ILE A 343 -5.57 -35.13 -25.78
N PHE A 344 -6.82 -34.67 -25.69
CA PHE A 344 -7.97 -35.54 -25.96
C PHE A 344 -8.17 -35.78 -27.45
N GLY A 345 -7.76 -34.84 -28.31
CA GLY A 345 -7.75 -35.01 -29.75
C GLY A 345 -6.86 -36.17 -30.17
N ASN A 346 -5.61 -36.19 -29.71
CA ASN A 346 -4.67 -37.28 -30.01
C ASN A 346 -5.16 -38.64 -29.48
N LEU A 347 -5.68 -38.69 -28.24
CA LEU A 347 -6.16 -39.94 -27.67
C LEU A 347 -7.39 -40.48 -28.39
N LEU A 348 -8.37 -39.61 -28.68
CA LEU A 348 -9.57 -40.03 -29.39
C LEU A 348 -9.26 -40.38 -30.85
N GLU A 349 -8.40 -39.63 -31.53
CA GLU A 349 -7.97 -39.97 -32.89
C GLU A 349 -7.31 -41.35 -32.93
N ASN A 350 -6.43 -41.67 -31.97
CA ASN A 350 -5.87 -43.00 -31.83
C ASN A 350 -6.96 -44.07 -31.63
N ALA A 351 -7.91 -43.84 -30.72
CA ALA A 351 -9.02 -44.78 -30.50
C ALA A 351 -9.82 -45.03 -31.79
N PHE A 352 -10.19 -43.98 -32.54
CA PHE A 352 -10.95 -44.11 -33.80
C PHE A 352 -10.13 -44.72 -34.94
N LYS A 353 -8.82 -44.51 -34.94
CA LYS A 353 -7.90 -45.09 -35.93
C LYS A 353 -7.74 -46.60 -35.73
N TYR A 354 -7.53 -47.04 -34.48
CA TYR A 354 -7.17 -48.43 -34.18
C TYR A 354 -8.34 -49.32 -33.72
N THR A 355 -9.48 -48.75 -33.33
CA THR A 355 -10.69 -49.52 -32.98
C THR A 355 -11.14 -50.42 -34.13
N ASN A 356 -11.75 -51.55 -33.79
CA ASN A 356 -12.51 -52.36 -34.72
C ASN A 356 -13.90 -51.75 -34.93
N ARG A 357 -14.68 -51.59 -33.85
CA ARG A 357 -16.06 -51.09 -33.89
C ARG A 357 -16.51 -50.29 -32.67
N HIS A 358 -15.90 -50.45 -31.51
CA HIS A 358 -16.40 -49.86 -30.27
C HIS A 358 -15.36 -48.98 -29.59
N VAL A 359 -15.77 -47.75 -29.28
CA VAL A 359 -15.01 -46.82 -28.44
C VAL A 359 -15.86 -46.46 -27.24
N ARG A 360 -15.28 -46.54 -26.04
CA ARG A 360 -15.94 -46.11 -24.80
C ARG A 360 -15.16 -44.98 -24.16
N ILE A 361 -15.88 -43.92 -23.79
CA ILE A 361 -15.32 -42.77 -23.11
C ILE A 361 -16.06 -42.63 -21.80
N SER A 362 -15.32 -42.70 -20.70
CA SER A 362 -15.89 -42.47 -19.37
C SER A 362 -15.09 -41.38 -18.65
N ALA A 363 -15.77 -40.60 -17.83
CA ALA A 363 -15.09 -39.64 -16.99
C ALA A 363 -15.73 -39.58 -15.62
N ALA A 364 -14.91 -39.36 -14.60
CA ALA A 364 -15.36 -39.28 -13.22
C ALA A 364 -14.63 -38.16 -12.48
N ARG A 365 -15.33 -37.57 -11.51
CA ARG A 365 -14.76 -36.58 -10.61
C ARG A 365 -14.60 -37.21 -9.22
N GLY A 366 -13.36 -37.34 -8.76
CA GLY A 366 -13.00 -37.72 -7.39
C GLY A 366 -12.07 -36.67 -6.76
N SER A 367 -11.03 -37.12 -6.05
CA SER A 367 -9.89 -36.27 -5.65
C SER A 367 -9.08 -35.76 -6.84
N LEU A 368 -9.16 -36.47 -7.96
CA LEU A 368 -8.63 -36.11 -9.28
C LEU A 368 -9.77 -36.13 -10.30
N VAL A 369 -9.59 -35.40 -11.40
CA VAL A 369 -10.43 -35.50 -12.60
C VAL A 369 -9.89 -36.65 -13.45
N GLY A 370 -10.65 -37.73 -13.57
CA GLY A 370 -10.28 -38.90 -14.35
C GLY A 370 -11.03 -38.94 -15.68
N VAL A 371 -10.30 -39.12 -16.79
CA VAL A 371 -10.88 -39.40 -18.12
C VAL A 371 -10.26 -40.70 -18.63
N VAL A 372 -11.10 -41.62 -19.09
CA VAL A 372 -10.71 -42.92 -19.61
C VAL A 372 -11.28 -43.08 -21.03
N ILE A 373 -10.41 -43.44 -21.97
CA ILE A 373 -10.75 -43.75 -23.35
C ILE A 373 -10.35 -45.21 -23.61
N GLU A 374 -11.30 -45.99 -24.08
CA GLU A 374 -11.17 -47.42 -24.33
C GLU A 374 -11.57 -47.75 -25.78
N ASP A 375 -10.88 -48.70 -26.40
CA ASP A 375 -11.23 -49.24 -27.71
C ASP A 375 -11.21 -50.78 -27.73
N ASP A 376 -11.78 -51.37 -28.77
CA ASP A 376 -11.78 -52.82 -29.07
C ASP A 376 -10.76 -53.21 -30.16
N GLY A 377 -9.73 -52.40 -30.36
CA GLY A 377 -8.65 -52.62 -31.32
C GLY A 377 -7.60 -53.66 -30.87
N PRO A 378 -6.40 -53.67 -31.46
CA PRO A 378 -5.35 -54.65 -31.13
C PRO A 378 -4.67 -54.41 -29.77
N GLY A 379 -4.94 -53.29 -29.10
CA GLY A 379 -4.30 -52.94 -27.82
C GLY A 379 -2.85 -52.49 -27.97
N ILE A 380 -2.15 -52.35 -26.83
CA ILE A 380 -0.73 -52.02 -26.76
C ILE A 380 -0.05 -53.05 -25.85
N GLU A 381 0.90 -53.81 -26.41
CA GLU A 381 1.66 -54.81 -25.66
C GLU A 381 2.33 -54.17 -24.43
N PRO A 382 2.33 -54.83 -23.26
CA PRO A 382 2.85 -54.26 -22.01
C PRO A 382 4.26 -53.69 -22.12
N GLU A 383 5.12 -54.34 -22.90
CA GLU A 383 6.52 -53.96 -23.14
C GLU A 383 6.65 -52.66 -23.95
N LEU A 384 5.65 -52.35 -24.77
CA LEU A 384 5.63 -51.15 -25.62
C LEU A 384 5.00 -49.94 -24.91
N ARG A 385 4.20 -50.12 -23.85
CA ARG A 385 3.46 -49.03 -23.18
C ARG A 385 4.39 -47.90 -22.71
N ASP A 386 5.46 -48.24 -22.01
CA ASP A 386 6.46 -47.27 -21.56
C ASP A 386 7.24 -46.63 -22.72
N ILE A 387 7.40 -47.36 -23.81
CA ILE A 387 8.17 -46.93 -24.98
C ILE A 387 7.36 -45.91 -25.79
N VAL A 388 6.06 -46.14 -26.00
CA VAL A 388 5.18 -45.24 -26.75
C VAL A 388 4.86 -43.94 -26.02
N MET A 389 5.04 -43.91 -24.69
CA MET A 389 4.98 -42.69 -23.88
C MET A 389 6.30 -41.89 -23.91
N ARG A 390 7.43 -42.51 -24.28
CA ARG A 390 8.75 -41.86 -24.31
C ARG A 390 9.03 -41.18 -25.64
N ARG A 391 9.61 -39.98 -25.55
CA ARG A 391 10.02 -39.15 -26.70
C ARG A 391 11.01 -39.88 -27.61
N GLY A 392 10.68 -40.01 -28.88
CA GLY A 392 11.64 -40.45 -29.93
C GLY A 392 11.94 -41.96 -29.95
N ALA A 393 11.07 -42.80 -29.41
CA ALA A 393 11.19 -44.25 -29.58
C ALA A 393 11.21 -44.60 -31.09
N ARG A 394 12.25 -45.32 -31.51
CA ARG A 394 12.58 -45.63 -32.91
C ARG A 394 11.42 -46.34 -33.62
N ALA A 395 10.99 -45.73 -34.72
CA ALA A 395 9.97 -46.22 -35.64
C ALA A 395 10.51 -47.23 -36.67
N ASP A 396 11.21 -48.28 -36.21
CA ASP A 396 11.69 -49.34 -37.12
C ASP A 396 10.82 -50.60 -37.10
N GLN A 397 9.76 -50.67 -36.28
CA GLN A 397 8.91 -51.88 -36.18
C GLN A 397 7.39 -51.64 -36.07
N VAL A 398 6.87 -50.46 -36.39
CA VAL A 398 5.41 -50.26 -36.49
C VAL A 398 5.09 -49.54 -37.79
N GLU A 399 4.38 -50.22 -38.68
CA GLU A 399 3.94 -49.68 -39.96
C GLU A 399 3.16 -48.35 -39.79
N SER A 400 3.57 -47.37 -40.60
CA SER A 400 2.84 -46.17 -41.03
C SER A 400 1.93 -45.47 -39.99
N GLY A 401 2.53 -44.63 -39.12
CA GLY A 401 1.78 -43.61 -38.39
C GLY A 401 2.42 -43.10 -37.10
N GLN A 402 3.37 -42.18 -37.24
CA GLN A 402 3.84 -41.17 -36.27
C GLN A 402 3.56 -41.46 -34.76
N GLY A 403 4.51 -42.09 -34.07
CA GLY A 403 4.55 -42.25 -32.61
C GLY A 403 4.77 -40.94 -31.82
N ILE A 404 4.27 -39.82 -32.34
CA ILE A 404 4.41 -38.47 -31.75
C ILE A 404 3.23 -38.19 -30.80
N GLY A 405 2.01 -38.57 -31.18
CA GLY A 405 0.78 -38.19 -30.47
C GLY A 405 0.76 -38.56 -28.99
N LEU A 406 1.13 -39.80 -28.64
CA LEU A 406 1.08 -40.26 -27.24
C LEU A 406 2.22 -39.67 -26.37
N SER A 407 3.38 -39.40 -26.98
CA SER A 407 4.48 -38.71 -26.28
C SER A 407 4.15 -37.24 -25.98
N VAL A 408 3.41 -36.57 -26.87
CA VAL A 408 2.89 -35.21 -26.65
C VAL A 408 1.83 -35.22 -25.56
N VAL A 409 0.93 -36.22 -25.57
CA VAL A 409 -0.06 -36.40 -24.50
C VAL A 409 0.64 -36.58 -23.14
N ALA A 410 1.68 -37.41 -23.06
CA ALA A 410 2.44 -37.61 -21.82
C ALA A 410 3.09 -36.31 -21.33
N GLU A 411 3.74 -35.53 -22.21
CA GLU A 411 4.37 -34.24 -21.89
C GLU A 411 3.34 -33.21 -21.38
N LEU A 412 2.19 -33.11 -22.03
CA LEU A 412 1.13 -32.19 -21.63
C LEU A 412 0.45 -32.63 -20.33
N VAL A 413 0.20 -33.93 -20.12
CA VAL A 413 -0.37 -34.44 -18.86
C VAL A 413 0.58 -34.20 -17.69
N GLU A 414 1.89 -34.42 -17.88
CA GLU A 414 2.91 -34.12 -16.88
C GLU A 414 2.99 -32.61 -16.57
N LEU A 415 2.87 -31.74 -17.58
CA LEU A 415 2.81 -30.28 -17.39
C LEU A 415 1.68 -29.85 -16.46
N TYR A 416 0.54 -30.56 -16.49
CA TYR A 416 -0.60 -30.34 -15.60
C TYR A 416 -0.51 -31.10 -14.27
N SER A 417 0.66 -31.66 -13.93
CA SER A 417 0.86 -32.52 -12.75
C SER A 417 -0.12 -33.70 -12.70
N GLY A 418 -0.51 -34.19 -13.88
CA GLY A 418 -1.36 -35.34 -14.05
C GLY A 418 -0.59 -36.62 -14.24
N GLU A 419 -1.34 -37.72 -14.34
CA GLU A 419 -0.83 -39.06 -14.58
C GLU A 419 -1.50 -39.63 -15.83
N LEU A 420 -0.71 -40.24 -16.71
CA LEU A 420 -1.16 -41.00 -17.87
C LEU A 420 -0.85 -42.48 -17.62
N VAL A 421 -1.85 -43.34 -17.74
CA VAL A 421 -1.72 -44.80 -17.58
C VAL A 421 -2.35 -45.49 -18.78
N ILE A 422 -1.69 -46.54 -19.27
CA ILE A 422 -2.15 -47.36 -20.38
C ILE A 422 -2.30 -48.80 -19.87
N ASP A 423 -3.49 -49.36 -20.04
CA ASP A 423 -3.86 -50.71 -19.64
C ASP A 423 -4.62 -51.43 -20.76
N ASP A 424 -4.93 -52.71 -20.54
CA ASP A 424 -5.85 -53.45 -21.39
C ASP A 424 -7.30 -53.03 -21.10
N SER A 425 -8.11 -52.96 -22.15
CA SER A 425 -9.52 -52.63 -22.07
C SER A 425 -10.37 -53.89 -21.93
N ASP A 426 -11.47 -53.82 -21.17
CA ASP A 426 -12.50 -54.86 -21.14
C ASP A 426 -13.17 -55.07 -22.51
N LEU A 427 -13.01 -54.12 -23.44
CA LEU A 427 -13.44 -54.26 -24.83
C LEU A 427 -12.48 -55.10 -25.70
N GLY A 428 -11.29 -55.44 -25.18
CA GLY A 428 -10.27 -56.23 -25.87
C GLY A 428 -9.13 -55.43 -26.50
N GLY A 429 -9.21 -54.09 -26.54
CA GLY A 429 -8.16 -53.20 -27.06
C GLY A 429 -7.42 -52.41 -25.97
N ALA A 430 -7.08 -51.15 -26.24
CA ALA A 430 -6.33 -50.32 -25.30
C ALA A 430 -7.25 -49.51 -24.37
N ARG A 431 -6.80 -49.29 -23.14
CA ARG A 431 -7.42 -48.43 -22.13
C ARG A 431 -6.44 -47.34 -21.72
N VAL A 432 -6.71 -46.10 -22.10
CA VAL A 432 -5.87 -44.95 -21.75
C VAL A 432 -6.58 -44.10 -20.70
N CYS A 433 -5.96 -43.98 -19.52
CA CYS A 433 -6.46 -43.24 -18.38
C CYS A 433 -5.61 -42.00 -18.12
N ILE A 434 -6.26 -40.83 -18.11
CA ILE A 434 -5.65 -39.58 -17.65
C ILE A 434 -6.26 -39.20 -16.30
N ARG A 435 -5.41 -38.87 -15.34
CA ARG A 435 -5.79 -38.29 -14.05
C ARG A 435 -5.18 -36.90 -13.91
N LEU A 436 -6.01 -35.89 -13.70
CA LEU A 436 -5.59 -34.50 -13.51
C LEU A 436 -5.96 -34.02 -12.10
N PRO A 437 -5.19 -33.11 -11.49
CA PRO A 437 -5.57 -32.49 -10.22
C PRO A 437 -6.98 -31.89 -10.30
N ALA A 438 -7.89 -32.36 -9.43
CA ALA A 438 -9.15 -31.67 -9.24
C ALA A 438 -8.86 -30.36 -8.49
N ARG A 439 -9.67 -29.32 -8.75
CA ARG A 439 -9.65 -28.03 -8.04
C ARG A 439 -9.21 -28.20 -6.58
N GLY A 440 -8.10 -27.57 -6.19
CA GLY A 440 -7.80 -27.32 -4.79
C GLY A 440 -8.98 -26.55 -4.19
N GLY A 441 -9.59 -27.11 -3.15
CA GLY A 441 -10.65 -26.44 -2.37
C GLY A 441 -10.16 -25.13 -1.79
#